data_AF-A0A0B1SGT3-F1
#
_entry.id   AF-A0A0B1SGT3-F1
#
_cell.length_a   1.000
_cell.length_b   1.000
_cell.length_c   1.000
_cell.angle_alpha   90.00
_cell.angle_beta   90.00
_cell.angle_gamma   90.00
#
_symmetry.space_group_name_H-M   'P 1'
#
loop_
_entity.id
_entity.type
_entity.pdbx_description
1 polymer ?
#
loop_
_entity_poly.entity_id
_entity_poly.type
_entity_poly.pdbx_seq_one_letter_code
_entity_poly.pdbx_strand_id
1 'polypeptide(L)'
;MKGVVDGGIDVPHSETRFFGYDTENKKYDAQAHRDRIFGKHVADYMKLLKEEDPDAYKRQFSQFIANNIEADDLEKMYKNAHEAIRRNPDHVTKPKKKSWKPVKYRLYKISLDERKFRIEEKKKLLLQLKAQEESA
;
A
#
# COMPACT_ATOMS: atom_id res chain seq x y z
N MET A 1 -12.58 -14.89 1.91
CA MET A 1 -13.43 -16.05 2.26
C MET A 1 -13.58 -16.98 1.07
N LYS A 2 -14.22 -16.58 -0.05
CA LYS A 2 -14.42 -17.47 -1.22
C LYS A 2 -13.15 -18.20 -1.69
N GLY A 3 -12.03 -17.49 -1.83
CA GLY A 3 -10.75 -18.11 -2.20
C GLY A 3 -10.21 -19.17 -1.23
N VAL A 4 -10.59 -19.14 0.05
CA VAL A 4 -10.22 -20.16 1.05
C VAL A 4 -11.04 -21.43 0.83
N VAL A 5 -12.34 -21.26 0.56
CA VAL A 5 -13.26 -22.35 0.22
C VAL A 5 -12.83 -23.02 -1.09
N ASP A 6 -12.48 -22.22 -2.11
CA ASP A 6 -11.94 -22.72 -3.39
C ASP A 6 -10.56 -23.38 -3.26
N GLY A 7 -9.85 -23.09 -2.16
CA GLY A 7 -8.61 -23.75 -1.77
C GLY A 7 -8.81 -25.10 -1.08
N GLY A 8 -10.06 -25.52 -0.84
CA GLY A 8 -10.39 -26.81 -0.24
C GLY A 8 -10.59 -26.81 1.27
N ILE A 9 -10.57 -25.64 1.92
CA ILE A 9 -10.87 -25.52 3.35
C ILE A 9 -12.38 -25.35 3.52
N ASP A 10 -12.99 -26.23 4.30
CA ASP A 10 -14.41 -26.12 4.64
C ASP A 10 -14.64 -24.99 5.64
N VAL A 11 -15.32 -23.94 5.18
CA VAL A 11 -15.68 -22.77 5.98
C VAL A 11 -17.19 -22.62 5.91
N PRO A 12 -17.92 -22.64 7.04
CA PRO A 12 -19.36 -22.43 7.02
C PRO A 12 -19.69 -21.02 6.51
N HIS A 13 -20.47 -20.94 5.43
CA HIS A 13 -20.85 -19.67 4.80
C HIS A 13 -22.20 -19.75 4.07
N SER A 14 -22.76 -18.58 3.76
CA SER A 14 -23.94 -18.42 2.90
C SER A 14 -23.59 -17.64 1.63
N GLU A 15 -24.36 -17.85 0.56
CA GLU A 15 -24.18 -17.15 -0.72
C GLU A 15 -24.65 -15.68 -0.67
N THR A 16 -25.37 -15.29 0.39
CA THR A 16 -26.01 -13.98 0.54
C THR A 16 -25.04 -12.80 0.60
N ARG A 17 -23.75 -13.06 0.81
CA ARG A 17 -22.68 -12.05 0.87
C ARG A 17 -21.74 -12.11 -0.33
N PHE A 18 -21.99 -13.02 -1.28
CA PHE A 18 -21.22 -13.06 -2.51
C PHE A 18 -21.74 -12.04 -3.52
N PHE A 19 -20.83 -11.59 -4.39
CA PHE A 19 -21.19 -10.73 -5.50
C PHE A 19 -22.13 -11.49 -6.45
N GLY A 20 -23.13 -10.82 -7.01
CA GLY A 20 -24.17 -11.47 -7.81
C GLY A 20 -25.34 -12.03 -7.02
N TYR A 21 -25.35 -11.92 -5.68
CA TYR A 21 -26.55 -12.19 -4.90
C TYR A 21 -27.53 -11.01 -4.95
N ASP A 22 -28.76 -11.29 -5.38
CA ASP A 22 -29.87 -10.35 -5.38
C ASP A 22 -30.71 -10.52 -4.10
N THR A 23 -30.79 -9.46 -3.30
CA THR A 23 -31.54 -9.45 -2.03
C THR A 23 -33.05 -9.52 -2.24
N GLU A 24 -33.57 -9.02 -3.36
CA GLU A 24 -35.01 -8.98 -3.63
C GLU A 24 -35.49 -10.36 -4.07
N ASN A 25 -34.83 -10.92 -5.09
CA ASN A 25 -35.19 -12.22 -5.64
C ASN A 25 -34.61 -13.40 -4.86
N LYS A 26 -33.71 -13.15 -3.90
CA LYS A 26 -32.95 -14.16 -3.14
C LYS A 26 -32.25 -15.17 -4.05
N LYS A 27 -31.78 -14.71 -5.21
CA LYS A 27 -31.11 -15.51 -6.23
C LYS A 27 -29.65 -15.11 -6.32
N TYR A 28 -28.79 -16.11 -6.51
CA TYR A 28 -27.36 -15.93 -6.66
C TYR A 28 -26.95 -16.19 -8.11
N ASP A 29 -26.34 -15.19 -8.74
CA ASP A 29 -25.72 -15.31 -10.06
C ASP A 29 -24.23 -15.67 -9.93
N ALA A 30 -23.94 -16.95 -10.19
CA ALA A 30 -22.59 -17.48 -10.17
C ALA A 30 -21.69 -16.90 -11.28
N GLN A 31 -22.26 -16.49 -12.42
CA GLN A 31 -21.48 -15.92 -13.52
C GLN A 31 -21.01 -14.51 -13.16
N ALA A 32 -21.88 -13.67 -12.61
CA ALA A 32 -21.48 -12.36 -12.10
C ALA A 32 -20.40 -12.46 -11.01
N HIS A 33 -20.50 -13.45 -10.10
CA HIS A 33 -19.46 -13.68 -9.10
C HIS A 33 -18.13 -14.08 -9.74
N ARG A 34 -18.16 -14.99 -10.72
CA ARG A 34 -16.97 -15.42 -11.46
C ARG A 34 -16.30 -14.25 -12.17
N ASP A 35 -17.08 -13.44 -12.88
CA ASP A 35 -16.59 -12.25 -13.59
C ASP A 35 -15.96 -11.23 -12.61
N ARG A 36 -16.50 -11.13 -11.40
CA ARG A 36 -15.92 -10.33 -10.31
C ARG A 36 -14.56 -10.87 -9.85
N ILE A 37 -14.41 -12.19 -9.71
CA ILE A 37 -13.16 -12.85 -9.30
C ILE A 37 -12.04 -12.58 -10.31
N PHE A 38 -12.35 -12.66 -11.61
CA PHE A 38 -11.37 -12.44 -12.69
C PHE A 38 -11.20 -10.96 -13.09
N GLY A 39 -11.79 -10.03 -12.33
CA GLY A 39 -11.55 -8.61 -12.51
C GLY A 39 -12.20 -7.99 -13.75
N LYS A 40 -13.22 -8.64 -14.34
CA LYS A 40 -13.90 -8.14 -15.56
C LYS A 40 -14.44 -6.72 -15.40
N HIS A 41 -15.05 -6.42 -14.26
CA HIS A 41 -15.50 -5.06 -13.92
C HIS A 41 -14.39 -4.00 -13.94
N VAL A 42 -13.15 -4.37 -13.61
CA VAL A 42 -11.99 -3.46 -13.70
C VAL A 42 -11.60 -3.30 -15.16
N ALA A 43 -11.58 -4.39 -15.93
CA ALA A 43 -11.32 -4.36 -17.37
C ALA A 43 -12.33 -3.48 -18.11
N ASP A 44 -13.62 -3.63 -17.82
CA ASP A 44 -14.70 -2.84 -18.41
C ASP A 44 -14.54 -1.36 -18.05
N TYR A 45 -14.17 -1.05 -16.80
CA TYR A 45 -13.93 0.32 -16.37
C TYR A 45 -12.68 0.94 -16.99
N MET A 46 -11.61 0.14 -17.18
CA MET A 46 -10.42 0.54 -17.92
C MET A 46 -10.77 0.88 -19.37
N LYS A 47 -11.60 0.06 -20.04
CA LYS A 47 -12.05 0.30 -21.42
C LYS A 47 -12.89 1.58 -21.51
N LEU A 48 -13.87 1.73 -20.63
CA LEU A 48 -14.73 2.91 -20.57
C LEU A 48 -13.90 4.19 -20.37
N LEU A 49 -12.99 4.23 -19.39
CA LEU A 49 -12.17 5.42 -19.17
C LEU A 49 -11.15 5.68 -20.29
N LYS A 50 -10.63 4.63 -20.93
CA LYS A 50 -9.71 4.80 -22.05
C LYS A 50 -10.39 5.49 -23.25
N GLU A 51 -11.70 5.28 -23.42
CA GLU A 51 -12.51 5.88 -24.48
C GLU A 51 -13.08 7.26 -24.09
N GLU A 52 -13.61 7.40 -22.87
CA GLU A 52 -14.30 8.63 -22.43
C GLU A 52 -13.36 9.71 -21.89
N ASP A 53 -12.38 9.33 -21.05
CA ASP A 53 -11.49 10.28 -20.35
C ASP A 53 -10.08 9.69 -20.17
N PRO A 54 -9.18 9.90 -21.14
CA PRO A 54 -7.82 9.36 -21.08
C PRO A 54 -6.98 9.95 -19.93
N ASP A 55 -7.33 11.11 -19.39
CA ASP A 55 -6.61 11.72 -18.27
C ASP A 55 -7.04 11.10 -16.94
N ALA A 56 -8.33 10.82 -16.77
CA ALA A 56 -8.81 9.98 -15.67
C ALA A 56 -8.22 8.57 -15.74
N TYR A 57 -8.11 7.97 -16.94
CA TYR A 57 -7.47 6.67 -17.13
C TYR A 57 -6.02 6.67 -16.63
N LYS A 58 -5.21 7.66 -17.04
CA LYS A 58 -3.82 7.81 -16.56
C LYS A 58 -3.74 7.99 -15.05
N ARG A 59 -4.66 8.78 -14.46
CA ARG A 59 -4.67 9.03 -13.02
C ARG A 59 -4.99 7.77 -12.22
N GLN A 60 -6.04 7.05 -12.61
CA GLN A 60 -6.54 5.90 -11.86
C GLN A 60 -5.71 4.63 -12.10
N PHE A 61 -5.26 4.41 -13.34
CA PHE A 61 -4.54 3.20 -13.77
C PHE A 61 -3.05 3.43 -14.02
N SER A 62 -2.45 4.46 -13.41
CA SER A 62 -1.03 4.79 -13.56
C SER A 62 -0.08 3.61 -13.36
N GLN A 63 -0.31 2.78 -12.34
CA GLN A 63 0.51 1.59 -12.07
C GLN A 63 0.29 0.47 -13.08
N PHE A 64 -0.91 0.36 -13.67
CA PHE A 64 -1.18 -0.61 -14.73
C PHE A 64 -0.42 -0.22 -16.00
N ILE A 65 -0.43 1.07 -16.33
CA ILE A 65 0.35 1.62 -17.44
C ILE A 65 1.85 1.39 -17.21
N ALA A 66 2.36 1.67 -16.01
CA ALA A 66 3.78 1.48 -15.68
C ALA A 66 4.24 0.01 -15.80
N ASN A 67 3.32 -0.94 -15.57
CA ASN A 67 3.59 -2.37 -15.65
C ASN A 67 3.16 -3.00 -16.98
N ASN A 68 2.68 -2.21 -17.95
CA ASN A 68 2.16 -2.67 -19.24
C ASN A 68 1.04 -3.71 -19.12
N ILE A 69 0.08 -3.47 -18.23
CA ILE A 69 -1.10 -4.33 -18.05
C ILE A 69 -2.30 -3.70 -18.73
N GLU A 70 -2.84 -4.35 -19.75
CA GLU A 70 -4.06 -3.91 -20.44
C GLU A 70 -5.33 -4.57 -19.87
N ALA A 71 -6.50 -4.05 -20.27
CA ALA A 71 -7.79 -4.53 -19.79
C ALA A 71 -8.03 -6.01 -20.12
N ASP A 72 -7.61 -6.47 -21.30
CA ASP A 72 -7.80 -7.86 -21.74
C ASP A 72 -6.82 -8.84 -21.04
N ASP A 73 -5.72 -8.34 -20.49
CA ASP A 73 -4.73 -9.16 -19.78
C ASP A 73 -5.17 -9.53 -18.36
N LEU A 74 -6.11 -8.80 -17.76
CA LEU A 74 -6.53 -8.95 -16.36
C LEU A 74 -7.00 -10.36 -16.03
N GLU A 75 -7.88 -10.94 -16.84
CA GLU A 75 -8.41 -12.29 -16.59
C GLU A 75 -7.28 -13.34 -16.67
N LYS A 76 -6.40 -13.22 -17.67
CA LYS A 76 -5.25 -14.11 -17.84
C LYS A 76 -4.27 -13.98 -16.68
N MET A 77 -4.00 -12.76 -16.22
CA MET A 77 -3.14 -12.48 -15.08
C MET A 77 -3.64 -13.20 -13.81
N TYR A 78 -4.94 -13.09 -13.49
CA TYR A 78 -5.50 -13.75 -12.32
C TYR A 78 -5.49 -15.29 -12.44
N LYS A 79 -5.82 -15.84 -13.62
CA LYS A 79 -5.71 -17.29 -13.86
C LYS A 79 -4.29 -17.80 -13.64
N ASN A 80 -3.30 -17.13 -14.22
CA ASN A 80 -1.90 -17.47 -14.06
C ASN A 80 -1.46 -17.38 -12.59
N ALA A 81 -1.91 -16.37 -11.86
CA ALA A 81 -1.63 -16.23 -10.43
C ALA A 81 -2.22 -17.40 -9.61
N HIS A 82 -3.47 -17.80 -9.88
CA HIS A 82 -4.08 -18.95 -9.21
C HIS A 82 -3.33 -20.25 -9.51
N GLU A 83 -2.91 -20.47 -10.76
CA GLU A 83 -2.09 -21.63 -11.10
C GLU A 83 -0.72 -21.61 -10.40
N ALA A 84 -0.05 -20.45 -10.36
CA ALA A 84 1.24 -20.30 -9.70
C ALA A 84 1.16 -20.60 -8.19
N ILE A 85 0.14 -20.08 -7.51
CA ILE A 85 -0.10 -20.33 -6.08
C ILE A 85 -0.37 -21.82 -5.82
N ARG A 86 -1.13 -22.49 -6.70
CA ARG A 86 -1.38 -23.95 -6.57
C ARG A 86 -0.11 -24.77 -6.81
N ARG A 87 0.76 -24.34 -7.73
CA ARG A 87 2.03 -25.02 -8.03
C ARG A 87 3.03 -24.91 -6.87
N ASN A 88 3.11 -23.75 -6.22
CA ASN A 88 3.99 -23.53 -5.09
C ASN A 88 3.32 -22.62 -4.03
N PRO A 89 2.75 -23.20 -2.96
CA PRO A 89 2.09 -22.44 -1.89
C PRO A 89 3.06 -21.90 -0.84
N ASP A 90 4.34 -22.29 -0.88
CA ASP A 90 5.28 -21.98 0.20
C ASP A 90 5.72 -20.51 0.19
N HIS A 91 5.74 -19.90 1.38
CA HIS A 91 6.20 -18.53 1.54
C HIS A 91 7.74 -18.45 1.56
N VAL A 92 8.32 -17.74 0.60
CA VAL A 92 9.77 -17.49 0.54
C VAL A 92 10.15 -16.29 1.42
N THR A 93 10.86 -16.53 2.51
CA THR A 93 11.36 -15.46 3.38
C THR A 93 12.49 -14.69 2.73
N LYS A 94 12.43 -13.35 2.75
CA LYS A 94 13.54 -12.51 2.27
C LYS A 94 14.76 -12.68 3.19
N PRO A 95 15.98 -12.78 2.63
CA PRO A 95 17.19 -12.85 3.45
C PRO A 95 17.32 -11.56 4.27
N LYS A 96 17.76 -11.69 5.53
CA LYS A 96 18.06 -10.53 6.38
C LYS A 96 19.14 -9.71 5.68
N LYS A 97 18.86 -8.43 5.39
CA LYS A 97 19.88 -7.52 4.88
C LYS A 97 21.03 -7.47 5.89
N LYS A 98 22.29 -7.52 5.43
CA LYS A 98 23.47 -7.33 6.28
C LYS A 98 23.25 -6.07 7.11
N SER A 99 23.46 -6.16 8.42
CA SER A 99 23.14 -5.12 9.39
C SER A 99 23.79 -3.81 8.98
N TRP A 100 22.98 -2.89 8.45
CA TRP A 100 23.39 -1.50 8.34
C TRP A 100 23.58 -0.97 9.77
N LYS A 101 24.67 -0.24 10.02
CA LYS A 101 24.86 0.41 11.32
C LYS A 101 23.62 1.26 11.58
N PRO A 102 22.86 1.02 12.66
CA PRO A 102 21.62 1.75 12.88
C PRO A 102 21.96 3.24 13.01
N VAL A 103 21.54 4.04 12.03
CA VAL A 103 21.56 5.51 12.20
C VAL A 103 20.53 5.84 13.26
N LYS A 104 21.00 6.51 14.31
CA LYS A 104 20.16 6.92 15.42
C LYS A 104 19.68 8.33 15.15
N TYR A 105 18.42 8.44 14.75
CA TYR A 105 17.72 9.71 14.55
C TYR A 105 17.27 10.36 15.87
N ARG A 106 17.46 9.68 17.00
CA ARG A 106 17.13 10.22 18.32
C ARG A 106 18.21 11.19 18.78
N LEU A 107 17.80 12.39 19.15
CA LEU A 107 18.65 13.32 19.87
C LEU A 107 19.03 12.72 21.21
N TYR A 108 20.34 12.62 21.45
CA TYR A 108 20.86 12.15 22.72
C TYR A 108 20.76 13.24 23.77
N LYS A 109 20.62 12.82 25.03
CA LYS A 109 20.76 13.71 26.17
C LYS A 109 22.19 14.28 26.14
N ILE A 110 22.32 15.57 25.91
CA ILE A 110 23.61 16.29 25.93
C ILE A 110 24.35 16.05 27.24
N SER A 111 25.67 15.97 27.13
CA SER A 111 26.56 15.71 28.27
C SER A 111 26.53 16.88 29.26
N LEU A 112 27.03 16.65 30.48
CA LEU A 112 27.08 17.69 31.52
C LEU A 112 28.01 18.84 31.09
N ASP A 113 29.14 18.53 30.46
CA ASP A 113 30.11 19.52 30.03
C ASP A 113 29.59 20.35 28.86
N GLU A 114 28.90 19.72 27.88
CA GLU A 114 28.19 20.45 26.81
C GLU A 114 27.11 21.38 27.36
N ARG A 115 26.41 20.98 28.43
CA ARG A 115 25.43 21.86 29.11
C ARG A 115 26.10 23.06 29.75
N LYS A 116 27.21 22.86 30.48
CA LYS A 116 27.97 23.93 31.12
C LYS A 116 28.52 24.91 30.10
N PHE A 117 29.13 24.40 29.04
CA PHE A 117 29.66 25.20 27.94
C PHE A 117 28.56 26.05 27.29
N ARG A 118 27.39 25.47 26.99
CA ARG A 118 26.24 26.21 26.45
C ARG A 118 25.73 27.30 27.39
N ILE A 119 25.79 27.09 28.71
CA ILE A 119 25.42 28.11 29.70
C ILE A 119 26.42 29.26 29.68
N GLU A 120 27.72 28.98 29.61
CA GLU A 120 28.77 30.00 29.54
C GLU A 120 28.70 30.82 28.26
N GLU A 121 28.50 30.18 27.10
CA GLU A 121 28.29 30.88 25.82
C GLU A 121 27.08 31.81 25.88
N LYS A 122 25.95 31.34 26.42
CA LYS A 122 24.75 32.17 26.61
C LYS A 122 25.00 33.38 27.51
N LYS A 123 25.75 33.20 28.61
CA LYS A 123 26.11 34.30 29.50
C LYS A 123 27.01 35.34 28.82
N LYS A 124 28.01 34.89 28.05
CA LYS A 124 28.93 35.77 27.30
C LYS A 124 28.17 36.59 26.25
N LEU A 125 27.30 35.94 25.49
CA LEU A 125 26.46 36.60 24.48
C LEU A 125 25.54 37.65 25.12
N LEU A 126 24.94 37.34 26.26
CA LEU A 126 24.09 38.29 26.98
C LEU A 126 24.88 39.53 27.45
N LEU A 127 26.09 39.33 27.98
CA LEU A 127 26.98 40.44 28.36
C LEU A 127 27.35 41.33 27.17
N GLN A 128 27.63 40.73 26.00
CA GLN A 128 27.93 41.49 24.79
C GLN A 128 26.74 42.32 24.31
N LEU A 129 25.53 41.73 24.30
CA LEU A 129 24.31 42.45 23.92
C LEU A 129 24.03 43.61 24.88
N LYS A 130 24.21 43.41 26.18
CA LYS A 130 24.04 44.48 27.17
C LYS A 130 25.04 45.64 26.97
N ALA A 131 26.31 45.33 26.72
CA ALA A 131 27.30 46.35 26.43
C ALA A 131 27.00 47.12 25.13
N GLN A 132 26.41 46.45 24.13
CA GLN A 132 25.94 47.10 22.90
C GLN A 132 24.75 48.02 23.15
N GLU A 133 23.76 47.59 23.94
CA GLU A 133 22.62 48.42 24.35
C GLU A 133 23.05 49.65 25.17
N GLU A 134 24.02 49.51 26.07
CA GLU A 134 24.56 50.63 26.85
C GLU A 134 25.41 51.59 26.01
N SER A 135 25.89 51.14 24.85
CA SER A 135 26.65 51.96 23.90
C SER A 135 25.81 52.61 22.79
N ALA A 136 24.52 52.29 22.72
CA ALA A 136 23.53 52.82 21.78
C ALA A 136 22.72 53.95 22.41
#